data_AF-A0A380CNY6-F1
#
_entry.id   AF-A0A380CNY6-F1
#
_cell.length_a   1.000
_cell.length_b   1.000
_cell.length_c   1.000
_cell.angle_alpha   90.00
_cell.angle_beta   90.00
_cell.angle_gamma   90.00
#
_symmetry.space_group_name_H-M   'P 1'
#
loop_
_entity.id
_entity.type
_entity.pdbx_description
1 polymer ?
#
loop_
_entity_poly.entity_id
_entity_poly.type
_entity_poly.pdbx_seq_one_letter_code
_entity_poly.pdbx_strand_id
1 'polypeptide(L)'
;MCSKRKYLAFTVMLMFIISFVSLSCRKEFEKINTNPYQPTDTMLNYNNLKVGVFFPQLAKAVITIGTPAEDTGPVNNYQIAIDLGVNNWAGYTAARSEKFNGGNNLTTYFF
;
A
#
# COMPACT_ATOMS: atom_id res chain seq x y z
N MET A 1 44.71 48.02 -19.47
CA MET A 1 43.25 48.24 -19.66
C MET A 1 42.49 47.02 -20.20
N CYS A 2 43.14 46.08 -20.91
CA CYS A 2 42.48 44.89 -21.50
C CYS A 2 42.02 43.82 -20.48
N SER A 3 42.73 43.64 -19.36
CA SER A 3 42.40 42.62 -18.34
C SER A 3 41.11 42.93 -17.54
N LYS A 4 40.94 44.16 -17.05
CA LYS A 4 39.74 44.59 -16.29
C LYS A 4 38.43 44.45 -17.09
N ARG A 5 38.49 44.62 -18.42
CA ARG A 5 37.34 44.47 -19.34
C ARG A 5 36.92 43.01 -19.51
N LYS A 6 37.87 42.07 -19.43
CA LYS A 6 37.60 40.61 -19.44
C LYS A 6 36.97 40.14 -18.12
N TYR A 7 37.45 40.62 -16.97
CA TYR A 7 36.85 40.32 -15.67
C TYR A 7 35.44 40.90 -15.52
N LEU A 8 35.20 42.11 -16.05
CA LEU A 8 33.87 42.73 -16.07
C LEU A 8 32.92 41.94 -16.98
N ALA A 9 33.38 41.51 -18.17
CA ALA A 9 32.58 40.67 -19.06
C ALA A 9 32.24 39.31 -18.42
N PHE A 10 33.20 38.71 -17.71
CA PHE A 10 33.01 37.42 -17.02
C PHE A 10 32.04 37.53 -15.85
N THR A 11 32.13 38.58 -15.03
CA THR A 11 31.19 38.82 -13.92
C THR A 11 29.78 39.16 -14.39
N VAL A 12 29.64 39.92 -15.49
CA VAL A 12 28.32 40.18 -16.11
C VAL A 12 27.71 38.89 -16.67
N MET A 13 28.50 38.05 -17.34
CA MET A 13 28.04 36.76 -17.86
C MET A 13 27.60 35.83 -16.72
N LEU A 14 28.34 35.79 -15.60
CA LEU A 14 27.98 35.01 -14.41
C LEU A 14 26.65 35.47 -13.80
N MET A 15 26.43 36.78 -13.70
CA MET A 15 25.18 37.35 -13.19
C MET A 15 23.98 37.03 -14.09
N PHE A 16 24.17 37.03 -15.42
CA PHE A 16 23.14 36.61 -16.37
C PHE A 16 22.78 35.12 -16.21
N ILE A 17 23.78 34.25 -16.00
CA ILE A 17 23.55 32.81 -15.80
C ILE A 17 22.76 32.56 -14.50
N ILE A 18 23.13 33.22 -13.41
CA ILE A 18 22.43 33.09 -12.12
C ILE A 18 20.97 33.58 -12.25
N SER A 19 20.75 34.67 -12.99
CA SER A 19 19.39 35.18 -13.25
C SER A 19 18.56 34.21 -14.10
N PHE A 20 19.14 33.57 -15.12
CA PHE A 20 18.47 32.55 -15.94
C PHE A 20 18.10 31.28 -15.15
N VAL A 21 18.96 30.82 -14.24
CA VAL A 21 18.66 29.68 -13.37
C VAL A 21 17.55 30.01 -12.37
N SER A 22 17.51 31.27 -11.89
CA SER A 22 16.47 31.76 -10.97
C SER A 22 15.10 31.92 -11.64
N LEU A 23 15.07 32.19 -12.95
CA LEU A 23 13.86 32.32 -13.77
C LEU A 23 13.34 30.97 -14.31
N SER A 24 14.09 29.87 -14.12
CA SER A 24 13.64 28.52 -14.47
C SER A 24 12.49 28.10 -13.54
N CYS A 25 11.28 28.42 -14.00
CA CYS A 25 10.02 28.32 -13.30
C CYS A 25 9.72 26.86 -12.89
N ARG A 26 9.92 26.50 -11.62
CA ARG A 26 9.50 25.19 -11.05
C ARG A 26 7.99 25.07 -10.85
N LYS A 27 7.17 25.65 -11.73
CA LYS A 27 5.71 25.79 -11.57
C LYS A 27 4.97 24.45 -11.39
N GLU A 28 5.52 23.35 -11.90
CA GLU A 28 4.87 22.03 -11.85
C GLU A 28 5.61 21.01 -10.98
N PHE A 29 6.53 21.45 -10.11
CA PHE A 29 7.30 20.51 -9.26
C PHE A 29 6.39 19.61 -8.42
N GLU A 30 5.35 20.16 -7.81
CA GLU A 30 4.43 19.40 -6.97
C GLU A 30 3.59 18.42 -7.80
N LYS A 31 3.13 18.85 -8.98
CA LYS A 31 2.35 18.02 -9.91
C LYS A 31 3.15 16.83 -10.45
N ILE A 32 4.42 17.03 -10.80
CA ILE A 32 5.31 15.97 -11.31
C ILE A 32 5.63 14.94 -10.22
N ASN A 33 5.75 15.39 -8.97
CA ASN A 33 6.05 14.51 -7.82
C ASN A 33 4.81 13.95 -7.13
N THR A 34 3.61 14.27 -7.62
CA THR A 34 2.36 13.70 -7.10
C THR A 34 1.98 12.48 -7.92
N ASN A 35 1.76 11.34 -7.26
CA ASN A 35 1.31 10.12 -7.92
C ASN A 35 -0.12 10.30 -8.46
N PRO A 36 -0.36 10.24 -9.79
CA PRO A 36 -1.69 10.46 -10.35
C PRO A 36 -2.65 9.29 -10.08
N TYR A 37 -2.15 8.13 -9.65
CA TYR A 37 -2.95 6.94 -9.38
C TYR A 37 -3.38 6.81 -7.91
N GLN A 38 -2.92 7.71 -7.03
CA GLN A 38 -3.24 7.66 -5.61
C GLN A 38 -3.88 8.99 -5.17
N PRO A 39 -4.86 8.94 -4.27
CA PRO A 39 -5.44 10.15 -3.71
C PRO A 39 -4.44 10.88 -2.83
N THR A 40 -4.45 12.21 -2.87
CA THR A 40 -3.69 13.05 -1.94
C THR A 40 -4.33 13.05 -0.55
N ASP A 41 -3.60 13.51 0.47
CA ASP A 41 -4.14 13.67 1.83
C ASP A 41 -5.36 14.60 1.89
N THR A 42 -5.37 15.64 1.04
CA THR A 42 -6.51 16.54 0.90
C THR A 42 -7.71 15.82 0.29
N MET A 43 -7.50 15.00 -0.75
CA MET A 43 -8.55 14.19 -1.37
C MET A 43 -9.12 13.13 -0.42
N LEU A 44 -8.29 12.55 0.46
CA LEU A 44 -8.75 11.58 1.47
C LEU A 44 -9.73 12.17 2.49
N ASN A 45 -9.73 13.49 2.71
CA ASN A 45 -10.72 14.15 3.57
C ASN A 45 -12.11 14.24 2.93
N TYR A 46 -12.24 14.01 1.63
CA TYR A 46 -13.53 14.09 0.95
C TYR A 46 -14.38 12.85 1.22
N ASN A 47 -15.69 13.04 1.33
CA ASN A 47 -16.69 11.97 1.35
C ASN A 47 -16.36 10.81 2.31
N ASN A 48 -15.78 11.11 3.48
CA ASN A 48 -15.41 10.12 4.48
C ASN A 48 -14.47 9.01 3.96
N LEU A 49 -13.66 9.27 2.91
CA LEU A 49 -12.75 8.28 2.34
C LEU A 49 -11.75 7.74 3.37
N LYS A 50 -11.33 8.57 4.33
CA LYS A 50 -10.51 8.15 5.49
C LYS A 50 -11.13 7.05 6.34
N VAL A 51 -12.45 7.03 6.48
CA VAL A 51 -13.15 6.04 7.33
C VAL A 51 -13.89 4.97 6.53
N GLY A 52 -14.13 5.22 5.23
CA GLY A 52 -14.80 4.28 4.34
C GLY A 52 -14.08 2.94 4.20
N VAL A 53 -12.76 2.90 4.46
CA VAL A 53 -11.95 1.67 4.47
C VAL A 53 -12.35 0.69 5.58
N PHE A 54 -12.91 1.17 6.69
CA PHE A 54 -13.26 0.30 7.83
C PHE A 54 -14.52 -0.53 7.56
N PHE A 55 -15.42 -0.06 6.69
CA PHE A 55 -16.64 -0.81 6.37
C PHE A 55 -16.38 -2.15 5.65
N PRO A 56 -15.59 -2.20 4.55
CA PRO A 56 -15.24 -3.49 3.94
C PRO A 56 -14.38 -4.35 4.87
N GLN A 57 -13.54 -3.76 5.73
CA GLN A 57 -12.80 -4.52 6.75
C GLN A 57 -13.74 -5.19 7.75
N LEU A 58 -14.77 -4.48 8.21
CA LEU A 58 -15.82 -5.04 9.07
C LEU A 58 -16.55 -6.20 8.38
N ALA A 59 -16.94 -6.04 7.11
CA ALA A 59 -17.61 -7.09 6.35
C ALA A 59 -16.73 -8.34 6.21
N LYS A 60 -15.43 -8.16 5.91
CA LYS A 60 -14.44 -9.26 5.83
C LYS A 60 -14.18 -9.97 7.16
N ALA A 61 -14.48 -9.32 8.29
CA ALA A 61 -14.30 -9.91 9.62
C ALA A 61 -15.46 -10.84 10.03
N VAL A 62 -16.64 -10.74 9.40
CA VAL A 62 -17.79 -11.61 9.71
C VAL A 62 -17.50 -13.06 9.31
N ILE A 63 -17.07 -13.25 8.07
CA ILE A 63 -16.53 -14.51 7.55
C ILE A 63 -15.23 -14.14 6.85
N THR A 64 -14.13 -14.74 7.30
CA THR A 64 -12.79 -14.42 6.80
C THR A 64 -12.71 -14.61 5.30
N ILE A 65 -12.57 -13.49 4.59
CA ILE A 65 -12.46 -13.45 3.14
C ILE A 65 -11.47 -12.35 2.73
N GLY A 66 -10.79 -12.58 1.62
CA GLY A 66 -9.75 -11.71 1.10
C GLY A 66 -9.98 -11.30 -0.35
N THR A 67 -9.17 -10.34 -0.77
CA THR A 67 -8.91 -9.99 -2.17
C THR A 67 -7.70 -10.78 -2.66
N PRO A 68 -7.50 -10.90 -3.99
CA PRO A 68 -6.30 -11.54 -4.52
C PRO A 68 -4.98 -10.91 -4.06
N ALA A 69 -4.99 -9.62 -3.70
CA ALA A 69 -3.82 -8.92 -3.18
C ALA A 69 -3.42 -9.36 -1.76
N GLU A 70 -4.32 -10.00 -1.01
CA GLU A 70 -4.08 -10.52 0.34
C GLU A 70 -3.57 -11.98 0.32
N ASP A 71 -3.34 -12.53 -0.88
CA ASP A 71 -2.83 -13.88 -1.14
C ASP A 71 -3.58 -14.94 -0.31
N THR A 72 -2.85 -15.81 0.40
CA THR A 72 -3.41 -16.95 1.13
C THR A 72 -3.80 -16.62 2.56
N GLY A 73 -3.46 -15.45 3.09
CA GLY A 73 -3.69 -15.09 4.49
C GLY A 73 -5.15 -15.27 4.95
N PRO A 74 -6.12 -14.60 4.29
CA PRO A 74 -7.54 -14.75 4.63
C PRO A 74 -8.08 -16.16 4.44
N VAL A 75 -7.59 -16.88 3.42
CA VAL A 75 -7.98 -18.28 3.15
C VAL A 75 -7.48 -19.22 4.24
N ASN A 76 -6.25 -19.03 4.73
CA ASN A 76 -5.69 -19.80 5.85
C ASN A 76 -6.51 -19.58 7.13
N ASN A 77 -6.93 -18.34 7.40
CA ASN A 77 -7.80 -18.03 8.54
C ASN A 77 -9.17 -18.72 8.41
N TYR A 78 -9.77 -18.71 7.21
CA TYR A 78 -11.02 -19.43 6.94
C TYR A 78 -10.85 -20.95 7.11
N GLN A 79 -9.75 -21.51 6.61
CA GLN A 79 -9.45 -22.95 6.72
C GLN A 79 -9.42 -23.39 8.19
N ILE A 80 -8.75 -22.63 9.07
CA ILE A 80 -8.65 -23.00 10.49
C ILE A 80 -9.98 -22.78 11.22
N ALA A 81 -10.61 -21.62 11.05
CA ALA A 81 -11.79 -21.24 11.84
C ALA A 81 -13.07 -21.97 11.41
N ILE A 82 -13.28 -22.12 10.09
CA ILE A 82 -14.52 -22.62 9.53
C ILE A 82 -14.35 -24.06 9.05
N ASP A 83 -13.40 -24.33 8.15
CA ASP A 83 -13.33 -25.64 7.48
C ASP A 83 -12.83 -26.76 8.41
N LEU A 84 -11.68 -26.58 9.05
CA LEU A 84 -11.10 -27.49 10.04
C LEU A 84 -11.70 -27.31 11.45
N GLY A 85 -12.64 -26.37 11.61
CA GLY A 85 -13.35 -26.13 12.86
C GLY A 85 -14.80 -26.54 12.74
N VAL A 86 -15.66 -25.53 12.52
CA VAL A 86 -17.12 -25.69 12.53
C VAL A 86 -17.61 -26.73 11.52
N ASN A 87 -17.16 -26.67 10.25
CA ASN A 87 -17.61 -27.60 9.22
C ASN A 87 -17.17 -29.03 9.51
N ASN A 88 -15.95 -29.21 10.03
CA ASN A 88 -15.47 -30.52 10.39
C ASN A 88 -16.28 -31.13 11.54
N TRP A 89 -16.52 -30.37 12.61
CA TRP A 89 -17.27 -30.85 13.77
C TRP A 89 -18.76 -30.99 13.52
N ALA A 90 -19.33 -30.17 12.62
CA ALA A 90 -20.70 -30.31 12.16
C ALA A 90 -20.89 -31.47 11.16
N GLY A 91 -19.79 -32.12 10.71
CA GLY A 91 -19.83 -33.25 9.78
C GLY A 91 -20.02 -32.87 8.30
N TYR A 92 -19.83 -31.60 7.95
CA TYR A 92 -19.90 -31.14 6.55
C TYR A 92 -18.63 -31.46 5.76
N THR A 93 -17.46 -31.33 6.37
CA THR A 93 -16.17 -31.53 5.70
C THR A 93 -15.22 -32.38 6.53
N ALA A 94 -14.25 -33.01 5.87
CA ALA A 94 -13.18 -33.75 6.52
C ALA A 94 -11.86 -33.43 5.84
N ALA A 95 -10.81 -33.26 6.62
CA ALA A 95 -9.50 -33.02 6.07
C ALA A 95 -8.99 -34.27 5.35
N ARG A 96 -8.56 -34.10 4.09
CA ARG A 96 -7.99 -35.20 3.29
C ARG A 96 -6.67 -35.72 3.87
N SER A 97 -5.84 -34.83 4.39
CA SER A 97 -4.51 -35.14 4.92
C SER A 97 -4.13 -34.13 5.99
N GLU A 98 -4.06 -34.59 7.23
CA GLU A 98 -3.67 -33.75 8.35
C GLU A 98 -2.15 -33.71 8.49
N LYS A 99 -1.56 -32.61 8.03
CA LYS A 99 -0.11 -32.38 8.11
C LYS A 99 0.31 -31.60 9.35
N PHE A 100 -0.65 -31.05 10.10
CA PHE A 100 -0.37 -30.28 11.30
C PHE A 100 -0.02 -31.21 12.46
N ASN A 101 1.06 -30.92 13.17
CA ASN A 101 1.47 -31.61 14.39
C ASN A 101 1.49 -33.15 14.26
N GLY A 102 1.97 -33.67 13.13
CA GLY A 102 2.04 -35.11 12.87
C GLY A 102 0.67 -35.81 12.79
N GLY A 103 -0.40 -35.06 12.51
CA GLY A 103 -1.77 -35.57 12.43
C GLY A 103 -2.56 -35.50 13.74
N ASN A 104 -1.98 -34.93 14.81
CA ASN A 104 -2.64 -34.75 16.10
C ASN A 104 -3.15 -33.32 16.27
N ASN A 105 -4.45 -33.09 16.03
CA ASN A 105 -5.09 -31.81 16.24
C ASN A 105 -6.61 -31.97 16.53
N LEU A 106 -7.32 -30.84 16.62
CA LEU A 106 -8.75 -30.74 16.95
C LEU A 106 -9.69 -31.55 16.02
N THR A 107 -9.28 -32.00 14.84
CA THR A 107 -10.12 -32.74 13.88
C THR A 107 -9.96 -34.27 13.92
N THR A 108 -8.85 -34.79 14.48
CA THR A 108 -8.48 -36.21 14.36
C THR A 108 -8.18 -36.91 15.68
N TYR A 109 -7.55 -36.22 16.64
CA TYR A 109 -7.14 -36.82 17.91
C TYR A 109 -7.22 -35.77 19.03
N PHE A 110 -8.26 -35.88 19.85
CA PHE A 110 -8.49 -35.03 21.03
C PHE A 110 -8.51 -35.89 22.29
N PHE A 111 -7.35 -36.45 22.67
CA PHE A 111 -7.11 -37.12 23.96
C PHE A 111 -5.67 -36.86 24.42
#